data_AF-A0A7S4G2T0-F1
#
_entry.id   AF-A0A7S4G2T0-F1
#
_cell.length_a   1.000
_cell.length_b   1.000
_cell.length_c   1.000
_cell.angle_alpha   90.00
_cell.angle_beta   90.00
_cell.angle_gamma   90.00
#
_symmetry.space_group_name_H-M   'P 1'
#
loop_
_entity.id
_entity.type
_entity.pdbx_description
1 polymer ?
#
loop_
_entity_poly.entity_id
_entity_poly.type
_entity_poly.pdbx_seq_one_letter_code
_entity_poly.pdbx_strand_id
1 'polypeptide(L)'
;RPSPAPAPHVMAGSHVAGLTDRDVPDVLHRLSAMPAEANRESLKYLLECLCIFQSDVAVQTCAAHALVRIAAANRSATRSAVSREDIVTSGALKLVLLARHSYPQEEDLTAVCMTLAACVSLDAGTREPLLRAGLVEVALQALHWHPRHTEVVAQTLRC
;
A
#
# COMPACT_ATOMS: atom_id res chain seq x y z
N ARG A 1 -18.26 -24.22 -41.02
CA ARG A 1 -17.53 -24.45 -39.74
C ARG A 1 -17.17 -23.08 -39.18
N PRO A 2 -17.79 -22.61 -38.08
CA PRO A 2 -17.37 -21.37 -37.44
C PRO A 2 -16.10 -21.61 -36.60
N SER A 3 -15.19 -20.66 -36.66
CA SER A 3 -13.92 -20.64 -35.90
C SER A 3 -14.22 -20.50 -34.39
N PRO A 4 -13.54 -21.23 -33.49
CA PRO A 4 -13.70 -21.02 -32.06
C PRO A 4 -13.05 -19.69 -31.64
N ALA A 5 -13.83 -18.85 -30.93
CA ALA A 5 -13.31 -17.66 -30.29
C ALA A 5 -12.27 -18.03 -29.22
N PRO A 6 -11.19 -17.23 -29.03
CA PRO A 6 -10.21 -17.49 -27.99
C PRO A 6 -10.84 -17.34 -26.60
N ALA A 7 -10.56 -18.31 -25.73
CA ALA A 7 -11.02 -18.36 -24.35
C ALA A 7 -10.48 -17.16 -23.55
N PRO A 8 -11.25 -16.63 -22.57
CA PRO A 8 -10.76 -15.60 -21.67
C PRO A 8 -9.57 -16.14 -20.88
N HIS A 9 -8.49 -15.37 -20.83
CA HIS A 9 -7.34 -15.62 -19.97
C HIS A 9 -7.80 -15.81 -18.52
N VAL A 10 -7.80 -17.06 -18.09
CA VAL A 10 -7.90 -17.43 -16.68
C VAL A 10 -6.61 -16.93 -16.04
N MET A 11 -6.70 -15.84 -15.29
CA MET A 11 -5.67 -15.40 -14.37
C MET A 11 -5.43 -16.55 -13.39
N ALA A 12 -4.34 -17.29 -13.63
CA ALA A 12 -3.90 -18.39 -12.81
C ALA A 12 -3.81 -17.91 -11.35
N GLY A 13 -4.41 -18.70 -10.45
CA GLY A 13 -4.34 -18.48 -9.02
C GLY A 13 -2.90 -18.34 -8.57
N SER A 14 -2.60 -17.19 -7.97
CA SER A 14 -1.28 -16.84 -7.45
C SER A 14 -1.01 -17.65 -6.19
N HIS A 15 -0.32 -18.78 -6.31
CA HIS A 15 0.37 -19.41 -5.19
C HIS A 15 1.70 -18.68 -5.00
N VAL A 16 1.78 -17.82 -3.97
CA VAL A 16 2.92 -16.94 -3.64
C VAL A 16 3.80 -17.53 -2.54
N ALA A 17 3.77 -18.86 -2.38
CA ALA A 17 4.74 -19.53 -1.53
C ALA A 17 6.07 -19.61 -2.30
N GLY A 18 7.06 -18.78 -1.93
CA GLY A 18 8.43 -18.91 -2.43
C GLY A 18 9.08 -17.68 -3.07
N LEU A 19 8.58 -16.45 -2.82
CA LEU A 19 9.31 -15.24 -3.22
C LEU A 19 10.63 -15.13 -2.44
N THR A 20 11.70 -14.81 -3.16
CA THR A 20 13.07 -14.64 -2.67
C THR A 20 13.65 -13.31 -3.15
N ASP A 21 14.83 -12.94 -2.66
CA ASP A 21 15.54 -11.72 -3.09
C ASP A 21 15.79 -11.67 -4.62
N ARG A 22 15.84 -12.84 -5.29
CA ARG A 22 16.01 -12.91 -6.74
C ARG A 22 14.79 -12.40 -7.51
N ASP A 23 13.63 -12.40 -6.88
CA ASP A 23 12.35 -12.02 -7.47
C ASP A 23 12.06 -10.52 -7.31
N VAL A 24 12.90 -9.78 -6.58
CA VAL A 24 12.69 -8.35 -6.29
C VAL A 24 12.44 -7.52 -7.55
N PRO A 25 13.20 -7.65 -8.67
CA PRO A 25 12.93 -6.87 -9.87
C PRO A 25 11.53 -7.11 -10.45
N ASP A 26 11.08 -8.37 -10.47
CA ASP A 26 9.77 -8.75 -10.97
C ASP A 26 8.65 -8.28 -10.03
N VAL A 27 8.89 -8.35 -8.72
CA VAL A 27 7.99 -7.82 -7.69
C VAL A 27 7.83 -6.31 -7.86
N LEU A 28 8.93 -5.56 -7.98
CA LEU A 28 8.89 -4.11 -8.19
C LEU A 28 8.16 -3.75 -9.48
N HIS A 29 8.39 -4.49 -10.56
CA HIS A 29 7.70 -4.29 -11.83
C HIS A 29 6.18 -4.49 -11.67
N ARG A 30 5.77 -5.59 -11.03
CA ARG A 30 4.34 -5.91 -10.79
C ARG A 30 3.67 -4.90 -9.88
N LEU A 31 4.33 -4.49 -8.80
CA LEU A 31 3.83 -3.46 -7.88
C LEU A 31 3.65 -2.13 -8.62
N SER A 32 4.64 -1.72 -9.41
CA SER A 32 4.59 -0.48 -10.19
C SER A 32 3.49 -0.51 -11.25
N ALA A 33 3.27 -1.65 -11.90
CA ALA A 33 2.23 -1.83 -12.91
C ALA A 33 0.82 -2.09 -12.35
N MET A 34 0.66 -2.18 -11.02
CA MET A 34 -0.63 -2.52 -10.41
C MET A 34 -1.69 -1.46 -10.71
N PRO A 35 -2.87 -1.85 -11.27
CA PRO A 35 -3.94 -0.91 -11.57
C PRO A 35 -4.58 -0.36 -10.30
N ALA A 36 -5.21 0.81 -10.41
CA ALA A 36 -5.88 1.44 -9.28
C ALA A 36 -7.20 0.71 -8.92
N GLU A 37 -7.84 0.05 -9.89
CA GLU A 37 -8.99 -0.84 -9.73
C GLU A 37 -8.58 -2.25 -9.26
N ALA A 38 -7.71 -2.30 -8.26
CA ALA A 38 -7.23 -3.55 -7.69
C ALA A 38 -8.38 -4.36 -7.05
N ASN A 39 -8.23 -5.68 -7.07
CA ASN A 39 -9.15 -6.60 -6.41
C ASN A 39 -8.54 -7.17 -5.12
N ARG A 40 -9.28 -8.04 -4.43
CA ARG A 40 -8.81 -8.64 -3.17
C ARG A 40 -7.53 -9.47 -3.33
N GLU A 41 -7.31 -10.09 -4.49
CA GLU A 41 -6.05 -10.82 -4.77
C GLU A 41 -4.87 -9.87 -4.89
N SER A 42 -5.07 -8.68 -5.48
CA SER A 42 -4.04 -7.63 -5.51
C SER A 42 -3.67 -7.15 -4.10
N LEU A 43 -4.68 -6.93 -3.23
CA LEU A 43 -4.41 -6.57 -1.83
C LEU A 43 -3.67 -7.69 -1.10
N LYS A 44 -4.05 -8.95 -1.30
CA LYS A 44 -3.36 -10.10 -0.72
C LYS A 44 -1.90 -10.16 -1.17
N TYR A 45 -1.64 -10.00 -2.47
CA TYR A 45 -0.29 -9.95 -3.02
C TYR A 45 0.55 -8.81 -2.42
N LEU A 46 -0.05 -7.63 -2.22
CA LEU A 46 0.62 -6.50 -1.55
C LEU A 46 1.02 -6.85 -0.12
N LEU A 47 0.11 -7.44 0.66
CA LEU A 47 0.39 -7.86 2.04
C LEU A 47 1.52 -8.89 2.09
N GLU A 48 1.51 -9.85 1.17
CA GLU A 48 2.58 -10.85 1.07
C GLU A 48 3.92 -10.18 0.74
N CYS A 49 3.96 -9.24 -0.21
CA CYS A 49 5.19 -8.49 -0.52
C CYS A 49 5.69 -7.70 0.70
N LEU A 50 4.79 -7.00 1.40
CA LEU A 50 5.13 -6.24 2.61
C LEU A 50 5.68 -7.15 3.72
N CYS A 51 5.14 -8.37 3.86
CA CYS A 51 5.56 -9.35 4.86
C CYS A 51 6.86 -10.08 4.50
N ILE A 52 7.08 -10.41 3.23
CA ILE A 52 8.28 -11.16 2.79
C ILE A 52 9.48 -10.21 2.72
N PHE A 53 9.30 -9.03 2.13
CA PHE A 53 10.36 -8.07 1.87
C PHE A 53 10.39 -6.93 2.91
N GLN A 54 10.21 -7.26 4.20
CA GLN A 54 10.19 -6.28 5.30
C GLN A 54 11.46 -5.43 5.37
N SER A 55 12.58 -5.97 4.89
CA SER A 55 13.89 -5.31 4.91
C SER A 55 14.29 -4.66 3.57
N ASP A 56 13.42 -4.69 2.56
CA ASP A 56 13.67 -4.06 1.27
C ASP A 56 12.86 -2.76 1.13
N VAL A 57 13.52 -1.62 1.31
CA VAL A 57 12.88 -0.31 1.26
C VAL A 57 12.21 -0.03 -0.08
N ALA A 58 12.76 -0.52 -1.20
CA ALA A 58 12.20 -0.28 -2.52
C ALA A 58 10.87 -1.03 -2.68
N VAL A 59 10.81 -2.28 -2.23
CA VAL A 59 9.57 -3.07 -2.23
C VAL A 59 8.54 -2.44 -1.29
N GLN A 60 8.93 -2.04 -0.07
CA GLN A 60 8.02 -1.38 0.87
C GLN A 60 7.44 -0.09 0.29
N THR A 61 8.28 0.74 -0.34
CA THR A 61 7.88 2.01 -0.96
C THR A 61 6.96 1.79 -2.15
N CYS A 62 7.29 0.87 -3.06
CA CYS A 62 6.45 0.53 -4.21
C CYS A 62 5.10 -0.06 -3.80
N ALA A 63 5.08 -0.93 -2.79
CA ALA A 63 3.84 -1.50 -2.25
C ALA A 63 2.97 -0.41 -1.60
N ALA A 64 3.57 0.52 -0.85
CA ALA A 64 2.86 1.66 -0.30
C ALA A 64 2.27 2.57 -1.39
N HIS A 65 3.00 2.83 -2.48
CA HIS A 65 2.46 3.58 -3.63
C HIS A 65 1.29 2.85 -4.31
N ALA A 66 1.36 1.54 -4.46
CA ALA A 66 0.26 0.75 -4.97
C ALA A 66 -0.98 0.88 -4.06
N LEU A 67 -0.81 0.78 -2.74
CA LEU A 67 -1.89 0.99 -1.78
C LEU A 67 -2.49 2.40 -1.86
N VAL A 68 -1.68 3.44 -2.02
CA VAL A 68 -2.16 4.83 -2.21
C VAL A 68 -3.04 4.93 -3.45
N ARG A 69 -2.61 4.36 -4.60
CA ARG A 69 -3.40 4.38 -5.84
C ARG A 69 -4.76 3.71 -5.66
N ILE A 70 -4.79 2.56 -4.99
CA ILE A 70 -6.03 1.83 -4.68
C ILE A 70 -6.91 2.68 -3.74
N ALA A 71 -6.36 3.21 -2.65
CA ALA A 71 -7.09 4.05 -1.69
C ALA A 71 -7.64 5.35 -2.32
N ALA A 72 -6.92 5.92 -3.30
CA ALA A 72 -7.32 7.12 -4.01
C ALA A 72 -8.43 6.84 -5.04
N ALA A 73 -8.36 5.74 -5.79
CA ALA A 73 -9.39 5.37 -6.77
C ALA A 73 -10.77 5.11 -6.13
N ASN A 74 -10.78 4.61 -4.89
CA ASN A 74 -12.00 4.44 -4.10
C ASN A 74 -12.76 5.75 -3.81
N ARG A 75 -12.12 6.91 -3.97
CA ARG A 75 -12.79 8.21 -3.77
C ARG A 75 -13.78 8.54 -4.89
N SER A 76 -13.63 7.92 -6.06
CA SER A 76 -14.37 8.28 -7.28
C SER A 76 -15.08 7.10 -7.96
N ALA A 77 -14.77 5.85 -7.60
CA ALA A 77 -15.22 4.69 -8.36
C ALA A 77 -16.08 3.73 -7.53
N THR A 78 -17.30 3.48 -7.99
CA THR A 78 -18.16 2.34 -7.65
C THR A 78 -17.58 0.97 -8.06
N ARG A 79 -16.33 0.91 -8.54
CA ARG A 79 -15.73 -0.23 -9.24
C ARG A 79 -14.46 -0.83 -8.62
N SER A 80 -13.83 -0.18 -7.65
CA SER A 80 -12.75 -0.84 -6.90
C SER A 80 -13.38 -1.87 -5.97
N ALA A 81 -12.93 -3.13 -6.08
CA ALA A 81 -13.41 -4.21 -5.21
C ALA A 81 -12.75 -4.21 -3.83
N VAL A 82 -11.77 -3.32 -3.61
CA VAL A 82 -11.06 -3.11 -2.36
C VAL A 82 -11.39 -1.71 -1.89
N SER A 83 -12.05 -1.58 -0.74
CA SER A 83 -12.35 -0.30 -0.09
C SER A 83 -11.17 0.20 0.76
N ARG A 84 -11.23 1.45 1.22
CA ARG A 84 -10.25 1.97 2.20
C ARG A 84 -10.32 1.22 3.53
N GLU A 85 -11.51 0.79 3.93
CA GLU A 85 -11.71 -0.04 5.10
C GLU A 85 -11.03 -1.41 4.94
N ASP A 86 -11.08 -2.04 3.76
CA ASP A 86 -10.36 -3.28 3.48
C ASP A 86 -8.83 -3.10 3.62
N ILE A 87 -8.29 -1.97 3.15
CA ILE A 87 -6.85 -1.65 3.28
C ILE A 87 -6.46 -1.55 4.76
N VAL A 88 -7.28 -0.92 5.58
CA VAL A 88 -6.98 -0.72 7.01
C VAL A 88 -7.17 -2.02 7.80
N THR A 89 -8.29 -2.72 7.59
CA THR A 89 -8.61 -3.97 8.32
C THR A 89 -7.71 -5.14 7.93
N SER A 90 -7.15 -5.15 6.71
CA SER A 90 -6.18 -6.17 6.29
C SER A 90 -4.80 -6.05 6.97
N GLY A 91 -4.54 -4.96 7.69
CA GLY A 91 -3.26 -4.71 8.34
C GLY A 91 -2.19 -4.16 7.41
N ALA A 92 -2.52 -3.85 6.14
CA ALA A 92 -1.57 -3.27 5.18
C ALA A 92 -0.93 -2.00 5.72
N LEU A 93 -1.74 -1.12 6.33
CA LEU A 93 -1.23 0.09 6.92
C LEU A 93 -0.27 -0.20 8.09
N LYS A 94 -0.58 -1.16 8.96
CA LYS A 94 0.30 -1.51 10.07
C LYS A 94 1.68 -1.95 9.56
N LEU A 95 1.73 -2.75 8.50
CA LEU A 95 2.99 -3.17 7.88
C LEU A 95 3.77 -1.99 7.30
N VAL A 96 3.11 -1.09 6.60
CA VAL A 96 3.70 0.11 6.01
C VAL A 96 4.22 1.08 7.09
N LEU A 97 3.48 1.25 8.20
CA LEU A 97 3.92 2.04 9.36
C LEU A 97 5.13 1.39 10.07
N LEU A 98 5.15 0.07 10.20
CA LEU A 98 6.29 -0.68 10.75
C LEU A 98 7.53 -0.52 9.86
N ALA A 99 7.37 -0.62 8.54
CA ALA A 99 8.46 -0.40 7.59
C ALA A 99 9.05 1.00 7.75
N ARG A 100 8.20 2.04 7.83
CA ARG A 100 8.68 3.40 8.07
C ARG A 100 9.40 3.54 9.42
N HIS A 101 9.00 2.81 10.45
CA HIS A 101 9.73 2.82 11.73
C HIS A 101 11.13 2.21 11.60
N SER A 102 11.30 1.19 10.75
CA SER A 102 12.63 0.60 10.45
C SER A 102 13.50 1.52 9.60
N TYR A 103 12.89 2.41 8.81
CA TYR A 103 13.56 3.29 7.86
C TYR A 103 13.18 4.77 8.05
N PRO A 104 13.47 5.38 9.23
CA PRO A 104 12.96 6.71 9.55
C PRO A 104 13.56 7.84 8.70
N GLN A 105 14.70 7.61 8.05
CA GLN A 105 15.36 8.58 7.17
C GLN A 105 14.90 8.51 5.70
N GLU A 106 14.15 7.47 5.33
CA GLU A 106 13.67 7.30 3.96
C GLU A 106 12.49 8.23 3.71
N GLU A 107 12.78 9.35 3.06
CA GLU A 107 11.83 10.45 2.78
C GLU A 107 10.65 9.96 1.95
N ASP A 108 10.92 9.24 0.84
CA ASP A 108 9.90 8.73 -0.07
C ASP A 108 8.96 7.76 0.64
N LEU A 109 9.53 6.80 1.38
CA LEU A 109 8.74 5.86 2.18
C LEU A 109 7.89 6.63 3.19
N THR A 110 8.46 7.60 3.90
CA THR A 110 7.70 8.39 4.87
C THR A 110 6.57 9.19 4.20
N ALA A 111 6.83 9.82 3.06
CA ALA A 111 5.85 10.61 2.33
C ALA A 111 4.68 9.74 1.82
N VAL A 112 4.97 8.57 1.25
CA VAL A 112 3.94 7.65 0.77
C VAL A 112 3.16 7.02 1.92
N CYS A 113 3.80 6.69 3.04
CA CYS A 113 3.13 6.22 4.25
C CYS A 113 2.11 7.24 4.77
N MET A 114 2.52 8.51 4.90
CA MET A 114 1.64 9.58 5.38
C MET A 114 0.55 9.90 4.37
N THR A 115 0.84 9.80 3.06
CA THR A 115 -0.18 9.94 2.01
C THR A 115 -1.22 8.83 2.12
N LEU A 116 -0.81 7.57 2.33
CA LEU A 116 -1.72 6.45 2.51
C LEU A 116 -2.62 6.68 3.72
N ALA A 117 -2.03 7.04 4.87
CA ALA A 117 -2.75 7.33 6.10
C ALA A 117 -3.78 8.45 5.90
N ALA A 118 -3.39 9.55 5.27
CA ALA A 118 -4.29 10.66 4.94
C ALA A 118 -5.40 10.24 3.96
N CYS A 119 -5.12 9.35 3.01
CA CYS A 119 -6.13 8.85 2.09
C CYS A 119 -7.20 8.00 2.78
N VAL A 120 -6.80 7.16 3.75
CA VAL A 120 -7.75 6.29 4.43
C VAL A 120 -8.47 6.98 5.59
N SER A 121 -7.85 7.96 6.26
CA SER A 121 -8.43 8.69 7.43
C SER A 121 -9.64 9.57 7.10
N LEU A 122 -9.86 9.82 5.80
CA LEU A 122 -11.04 10.51 5.29
C LEU A 122 -12.35 9.78 5.61
N ASP A 123 -12.29 8.47 5.76
CA ASP A 123 -13.45 7.64 6.06
C ASP A 123 -13.58 7.50 7.58
N ALA A 124 -14.73 7.86 8.17
CA ALA A 124 -14.89 7.87 9.62
C ALA A 124 -14.62 6.49 10.27
N GLY A 125 -14.97 5.39 9.57
CA GLY A 125 -14.79 4.03 10.05
C GLY A 125 -13.33 3.56 10.16
N THR A 126 -12.38 4.26 9.52
CA THR A 126 -10.96 3.88 9.54
C THR A 126 -10.20 4.52 10.68
N ARG A 127 -10.65 5.67 11.21
CA ARG A 127 -9.91 6.47 12.21
C ARG A 127 -9.52 5.72 13.47
N GLU A 128 -10.46 4.98 14.05
CA GLU A 128 -10.20 4.20 15.26
C GLU A 128 -9.14 3.11 15.02
N PRO A 129 -9.23 2.27 13.97
CA PRO A 129 -8.14 1.39 13.56
C PRO A 129 -6.79 2.09 13.32
N LEU A 130 -6.79 3.30 12.73
CA LEU A 130 -5.56 4.09 12.51
C LEU A 130 -4.88 4.47 13.83
N LEU A 131 -5.66 4.92 14.81
CA LEU A 131 -5.16 5.27 16.13
C LEU A 131 -4.57 4.04 16.82
N ARG A 132 -5.26 2.88 16.76
CA ARG A 132 -4.75 1.62 17.33
C ARG A 132 -3.49 1.11 16.63
N ALA A 133 -3.28 1.48 15.37
CA ALA A 133 -2.07 1.16 14.62
C ALA A 133 -0.88 2.08 14.97
N GLY A 134 -1.07 3.09 15.84
CA GLY A 134 -0.02 4.02 16.26
C GLY A 134 0.23 5.16 15.27
N LEU A 135 -0.79 5.56 14.50
CA LEU A 135 -0.63 6.62 13.49
C LEU A 135 -0.14 7.94 14.09
N VAL A 136 -0.56 8.29 15.32
CA VAL A 136 -0.16 9.55 15.97
C VAL A 136 1.34 9.54 16.27
N GLU A 137 1.86 8.46 16.84
CA GLU A 137 3.28 8.30 17.14
C GLU A 137 4.10 8.33 15.85
N VAL A 138 3.63 7.66 14.80
CA VAL A 138 4.31 7.67 13.49
C VAL A 138 4.30 9.06 12.86
N ALA A 139 3.18 9.78 12.92
CA ALA A 139 3.07 11.16 12.45
C ALA A 139 4.05 12.10 13.18
N LEU A 140 4.12 12.02 14.51
CA LEU A 140 5.06 12.83 15.30
C LEU A 140 6.51 12.50 14.95
N GLN A 141 6.84 11.22 14.78
CA GLN A 141 8.17 10.82 14.34
C GLN A 141 8.46 11.27 12.91
N ALA A 142 7.50 11.25 11.99
CA ALA A 142 7.67 11.75 10.63
C ALA A 142 8.02 13.24 10.62
N LEU A 143 7.32 14.05 11.43
CA LEU A 143 7.63 15.48 11.61
C LEU A 143 8.99 15.70 12.28
N HIS A 144 9.40 14.82 13.18
CA HIS A 144 10.70 14.90 13.85
C HIS A 144 11.86 14.65 12.89
N TRP A 145 11.78 13.60 12.08
CA TRP A 145 12.84 13.23 11.14
C TRP A 145 12.85 14.11 9.89
N HIS A 146 11.68 14.58 9.44
CA HIS A 146 11.51 15.32 8.20
C HIS A 146 10.80 16.67 8.38
N PRO A 147 11.27 17.55 9.30
CA PRO A 147 10.56 18.78 9.68
C PRO A 147 10.45 19.81 8.56
N ARG A 148 11.28 19.69 7.51
CA ARG A 148 11.33 20.60 6.35
C ARG A 148 10.82 19.96 5.06
N HIS A 149 10.49 18.67 5.07
CA HIS A 149 9.99 17.99 3.89
C HIS A 149 8.51 18.34 3.72
N THR A 150 8.22 19.25 2.79
CA THR A 150 6.91 19.92 2.70
C THR A 150 5.77 18.93 2.50
N GLU A 151 5.99 17.88 1.70
CA GLU A 151 4.98 16.85 1.47
C GLU A 151 4.73 15.99 2.71
N VAL A 152 5.77 15.60 3.45
CA VAL A 152 5.61 14.79 4.67
C VAL A 152 4.84 15.60 5.70
N VAL A 153 5.21 16.87 5.90
CA VAL A 153 4.50 17.77 6.81
C VAL A 153 3.04 17.95 6.38
N ALA A 154 2.79 18.25 5.10
CA ALA A 154 1.44 18.48 4.59
C ALA A 154 0.54 17.24 4.74
N GLN A 155 1.03 16.04 4.43
CA GLN A 155 0.24 14.82 4.55
C GLN A 155 0.05 14.40 6.01
N THR A 156 1.05 14.64 6.86
CA THR A 156 0.94 14.36 8.29
C THR A 156 -0.15 15.20 8.95
N LEU A 157 -0.25 16.48 8.61
CA LEU A 157 -1.28 17.38 9.15
C LEU A 157 -2.70 17.09 8.59
N ARG A 158 -2.81 16.27 7.54
CA ARG A 158 -4.11 15.84 6.96
C ARG A 158 -4.65 14.55 7.58
N CYS A 159 -3.78 13.79 8.25
CA CYS A 159 -4.15 12.55 8.93
C CYS A 159 -5.01 12.85 10.16
#